data_AF-A0A959TQ32-F1
#
_entry.id   AF-A0A959TQ32-F1
#
_cell.length_a   1.000
_cell.length_b   1.000
_cell.length_c   1.000
_cell.angle_alpha   90.00
_cell.angle_beta   90.00
_cell.angle_gamma   90.00
#
_symmetry.space_group_name_H-M   'P 1'
#
loop_
_entity.id
_entity.type
_entity.pdbx_description
1 polymer ?
#
loop_
_entity_poly.entity_id
_entity_poly.type
_entity_poly.pdbx_seq_one_letter_code
_entity_poly.pdbx_strand_id
1 'polypeptide(L)'
;MITAPRRQALVGYMLLALGLSAQDCSIPFTTPLYATTQALNLLYGSTTRYDGGTEELRLNLFKPVGDGQVQRPLVVLVHGGGFWDGDRSDLNALCAEFASMGWAAATVSYRLDFYGTWLLGPPWTYDEAEVIRAAYRAQQDVRGAVRFLKARHLQDSTSTANVVLMGFSAGAIACLHAGYVDDPSEKPAACNAIGDVVHLFTHYARPDLGPIEGTLNLNGWNDEALAVASCYGGIIDTSFISAPLEPALYTYHQTGDPVVGCGYQQGLWGMPLGVSSGYPWLYGSCAIDPRVQHLDPPSGRYLFHPYNGGTHGVHDEPLIYGEARQFLRELFCSYAGLQVSARVFLEGPYDADTGLMRDDLRTQGFLPLDDPYPALGYVHADAGSNGPVATGVLAVTGNDAIVDRVVLELRDATDPAVVVGSRSVLLQRDGDIVDLDGVSPVTFTLPPGDYHVAVRHRNHLGCMTVGIRTLSATPTLVDLTDPGTLTYGTEARISSGGIHPAEMLWAGDVTFNSDVTYTGASNDRDPILVAIGGAVPTATVAGYFQEDVDMDGLVKYAGTANDRDPILVNIGGTIPTASRSEQLP
;
A
#
# COMPACT_ATOMS: atom_id res chain seq x y z
N MET A 1 14.44 -24.57 26.29
CA MET A 1 15.42 -24.55 25.20
C MET A 1 15.35 -23.16 24.60
N ILE A 2 16.41 -22.37 24.75
CA ILE A 2 16.47 -21.03 24.17
C ILE A 2 16.75 -21.24 22.69
N THR A 3 15.73 -21.11 21.84
CA THR A 3 15.87 -21.11 20.39
C THR A 3 16.78 -19.95 20.00
N ALA A 4 17.77 -20.21 19.14
CA ALA A 4 18.60 -19.16 18.59
C ALA A 4 17.69 -18.12 17.90
N PRO A 5 18.00 -16.81 17.99
CA PRO A 5 17.25 -15.81 17.24
C PRO A 5 17.38 -16.10 15.75
N ARG A 6 16.25 -16.11 15.02
CA ARG A 6 16.23 -16.15 13.55
C ARG A 6 17.16 -15.07 12.99
N ARG A 7 17.79 -15.30 11.83
CA ARG A 7 18.76 -14.37 11.23
C ARG A 7 18.21 -12.93 11.15
N GLN A 8 16.91 -12.79 10.99
CA GLN A 8 16.18 -11.53 10.87
C GLN A 8 16.02 -10.74 12.19
N ALA A 9 16.19 -11.36 13.36
CA ALA A 9 16.10 -10.68 14.66
C ALA A 9 17.39 -9.91 15.05
N LEU A 10 18.43 -9.96 14.21
CA LEU A 10 19.73 -9.32 14.43
C LEU A 10 19.92 -7.99 13.70
N VAL A 11 18.85 -7.37 13.18
CA VAL A 11 18.88 -5.97 12.73
C VAL A 11 18.87 -5.03 13.94
N GLY A 12 19.87 -5.18 14.80
CA GLY A 12 20.27 -4.17 15.75
C GLY A 12 21.07 -3.12 14.99
N TYR A 13 20.53 -1.90 14.91
CA TYR A 13 21.16 -0.65 14.48
C TYR A 13 22.70 -0.70 14.44
N MET A 14 23.27 -1.11 13.32
CA MET A 14 24.65 -0.82 12.98
C MET A 14 24.62 0.13 11.79
N LEU A 15 24.48 1.42 12.12
CA LEU A 15 24.72 2.54 11.21
C LEU A 15 26.19 2.50 10.76
N LEU A 16 26.50 1.72 9.73
CA LEU A 16 27.55 2.11 8.80
C LEU A 16 26.88 3.03 7.77
N ALA A 17 27.13 4.32 7.92
CA ALA A 17 26.81 5.35 6.93
C ALA A 17 27.64 5.11 5.65
N LEU A 18 27.19 4.18 4.82
CA LEU A 18 27.46 4.17 3.39
C LEU A 18 26.16 4.69 2.75
N GLY A 19 26.25 5.80 2.03
CA GLY A 19 25.09 6.53 1.52
C GLY A 19 24.17 5.69 0.65
N LEU A 20 23.17 5.06 1.25
CA LEU A 20 21.97 4.64 0.55
C LEU A 20 21.28 5.92 0.08
N SER A 21 21.37 6.22 -1.21
CA SER A 21 20.41 7.13 -1.81
C SER A 21 19.04 6.49 -1.71
N ALA A 22 18.07 7.19 -1.12
CA ALA A 22 16.68 6.76 -1.09
C ALA A 22 16.20 6.43 -2.52
N GLN A 23 15.28 5.49 -2.65
CA GLN A 23 14.70 5.16 -3.95
C GLN A 23 14.08 6.42 -4.57
N ASP A 24 14.41 6.71 -5.83
CA ASP A 24 13.75 7.78 -6.56
C ASP A 24 12.31 7.37 -6.90
N CYS A 25 11.39 7.81 -6.05
CA CYS A 25 9.97 7.52 -6.14
C CYS A 25 9.18 8.61 -6.87
N SER A 26 9.87 9.53 -7.57
CA SER A 26 9.25 10.29 -8.66
C SER A 26 8.95 9.41 -9.86
N ILE A 27 9.65 8.28 -9.99
CA ILE A 27 9.36 7.25 -10.99
C ILE A 27 8.13 6.46 -10.52
N PRO A 28 7.06 6.33 -11.33
CA PRO A 28 5.86 5.61 -10.94
C PRO A 28 6.06 4.11 -10.72
N PHE A 29 7.00 3.46 -11.42
CA PHE A 29 7.25 2.01 -11.39
C PHE A 29 6.08 1.11 -11.82
N THR A 30 4.98 1.70 -12.29
CA THR A 30 3.73 1.00 -12.65
C THR A 30 3.30 1.22 -14.10
N THR A 31 3.92 2.17 -14.80
CA THR A 31 3.58 2.54 -16.17
C THR A 31 4.84 2.60 -17.04
N PRO A 32 4.78 2.18 -18.33
CA PRO A 32 5.94 2.23 -19.21
C PRO A 32 6.40 3.66 -19.49
N LEU A 33 7.69 3.93 -19.26
CA LEU A 33 8.32 5.24 -19.45
C LEU A 33 9.66 5.17 -20.20
N TYR A 34 10.31 4.01 -20.23
CA TYR A 34 11.69 3.87 -20.66
C TYR A 34 11.83 2.90 -21.83
N ALA A 35 12.79 3.20 -22.71
CA ALA A 35 13.37 2.18 -23.58
C ALA A 35 14.21 1.19 -22.74
N THR A 36 14.32 -0.05 -23.20
CA THR A 36 14.99 -1.12 -22.44
C THR A 36 16.22 -1.67 -23.16
N THR A 37 17.21 -2.09 -22.38
CA THR A 37 18.36 -2.89 -22.85
C THR A 37 18.38 -4.24 -22.14
N GLN A 38 19.03 -5.24 -22.76
CA GLN A 38 19.13 -6.59 -22.21
C GLN A 38 20.54 -7.17 -22.33
N ALA A 39 20.94 -7.92 -21.30
CA ALA A 39 22.13 -8.76 -21.27
C ALA A 39 21.69 -10.21 -21.02
N LEU A 40 21.79 -11.05 -22.06
CA LEU A 40 21.32 -12.43 -22.02
C LEU A 40 22.45 -13.40 -21.64
N ASN A 41 22.07 -14.56 -21.09
CA ASN A 41 22.94 -15.70 -20.83
C ASN A 41 24.12 -15.42 -19.88
N LEU A 42 23.93 -14.52 -18.91
CA LEU A 42 24.93 -14.22 -17.89
C LEU A 42 25.11 -15.45 -16.99
N LEU A 43 26.31 -16.03 -16.98
CA LEU A 43 26.65 -17.14 -16.09
C LEU A 43 26.77 -16.61 -14.65
N TYR A 44 25.97 -17.15 -13.73
CA TYR A 44 26.02 -16.79 -12.31
C TYR A 44 26.53 -17.91 -11.42
N GLY A 45 26.62 -19.15 -11.90
CA GLY A 45 27.14 -20.26 -11.10
C GLY A 45 27.28 -21.56 -11.88
N SER A 46 28.04 -22.49 -11.31
CA SER A 46 28.10 -23.89 -11.75
C SER A 46 28.00 -24.80 -10.53
N THR A 47 27.16 -25.83 -10.61
CA THR A 47 26.77 -26.63 -9.45
C THR A 47 26.40 -28.06 -9.86
N THR A 48 26.33 -28.96 -8.89
CA THR A 48 26.03 -30.38 -9.11
C THR A 48 24.52 -30.60 -9.28
N ARG A 49 24.16 -31.31 -10.36
CA ARG A 49 22.80 -31.76 -10.69
C ARG A 49 22.35 -32.89 -9.77
N TYR A 50 21.08 -33.28 -9.92
CA TYR A 50 20.51 -34.42 -9.21
C TYR A 50 21.24 -35.74 -9.48
N ASP A 51 21.83 -35.89 -10.67
CA ASP A 51 22.48 -37.11 -11.12
C ASP A 51 24.00 -37.14 -10.91
N GLY A 52 24.54 -36.17 -10.17
CA GLY A 52 25.97 -36.02 -9.95
C GLY A 52 26.73 -35.35 -11.11
N GLY A 53 26.04 -35.03 -12.21
CA GLY A 53 26.59 -34.18 -13.27
C GLY A 53 26.75 -32.72 -12.83
N THR A 54 27.30 -31.90 -13.72
CA THR A 54 27.46 -30.45 -13.49
C THR A 54 26.50 -29.67 -14.39
N GLU A 55 25.93 -28.60 -13.86
CA GLU A 55 25.08 -27.66 -14.59
C GLU A 55 25.59 -26.23 -14.44
N GLU A 56 25.49 -25.46 -15.52
CA GLU A 56 25.76 -24.02 -15.54
C GLU A 56 24.45 -23.27 -15.39
N LEU A 57 24.35 -22.43 -14.36
CA LEU A 57 23.17 -21.63 -14.10
C LEU A 57 23.37 -20.22 -14.64
N ARG A 58 22.40 -19.77 -15.44
CA ARG A 58 22.44 -18.51 -16.18
C ARG A 58 21.23 -17.64 -15.85
N LEU A 59 21.38 -16.35 -16.08
CA LEU A 59 20.31 -15.35 -15.96
C LEU A 59 20.27 -14.42 -17.17
N ASN A 60 19.12 -13.79 -17.41
CA ASN A 60 18.98 -12.70 -18.37
C ASN A 60 18.61 -11.43 -17.60
N LEU A 61 19.29 -10.32 -17.87
CA LEU A 61 19.08 -9.04 -17.17
C LEU A 61 18.54 -7.98 -18.12
N PHE A 62 17.46 -7.33 -17.72
CA PHE A 62 16.76 -6.28 -18.46
C PHE A 62 16.81 -4.99 -17.65
N LYS A 63 17.14 -3.87 -18.32
CA LYS A 63 17.35 -2.57 -17.65
C LYS A 63 16.74 -1.42 -18.44
N PRO A 64 16.25 -0.36 -17.78
CA PRO A 64 15.82 0.86 -18.45
C PRO A 64 17.04 1.65 -18.96
N VAL A 65 16.84 2.49 -19.98
CA VAL A 65 17.89 3.30 -20.61
C VAL A 65 17.54 4.78 -20.51
N GLY A 66 18.54 5.62 -20.19
CA GLY A 66 18.51 7.05 -20.57
C GLY A 66 18.19 8.08 -19.50
N ASP A 67 18.23 7.74 -18.20
CA ASP A 67 17.86 8.69 -17.12
C ASP A 67 18.86 8.82 -15.95
N GLY A 68 20.02 8.15 -16.03
CA GLY A 68 21.09 8.30 -15.04
C GLY A 68 20.81 7.69 -13.66
N GLN A 69 19.70 6.99 -13.47
CA GLN A 69 19.35 6.36 -12.20
C GLN A 69 20.30 5.18 -11.89
N VAL A 70 20.86 5.18 -10.68
CA VAL A 70 21.89 4.21 -10.25
C VAL A 70 21.42 3.21 -9.19
N GLN A 71 20.22 3.39 -8.62
CA GLN A 71 19.65 2.53 -7.57
C GLN A 71 18.24 2.08 -7.94
N ARG A 72 18.09 1.33 -9.04
CA ARG A 72 16.78 0.82 -9.45
C ARG A 72 16.33 -0.36 -8.60
N PRO A 73 15.04 -0.46 -8.23
CA PRO A 73 14.54 -1.66 -7.58
C PRO A 73 14.74 -2.86 -8.53
N LEU A 74 15.16 -3.98 -7.97
CA LEU A 74 15.48 -5.20 -8.71
C LEU A 74 14.40 -6.24 -8.47
N VAL A 75 13.77 -6.72 -9.54
CA VAL A 75 12.87 -7.88 -9.49
C VAL A 75 13.58 -9.10 -10.10
N VAL A 76 13.61 -10.21 -9.35
CA VAL A 76 14.18 -11.50 -9.76
C VAL A 76 13.05 -12.46 -10.04
N LEU A 77 12.88 -12.81 -11.31
CA LEU A 77 11.78 -13.60 -11.84
C LEU A 77 12.20 -15.08 -11.98
N VAL A 78 11.44 -15.97 -11.34
CA VAL A 78 11.74 -17.41 -11.24
C VAL A 78 10.64 -18.23 -11.91
N HIS A 79 11.00 -19.00 -12.93
CA HIS A 79 10.05 -19.75 -13.77
C HIS A 79 9.44 -20.96 -13.08
N GLY A 80 8.24 -21.33 -13.54
CA GLY A 80 7.58 -22.59 -13.18
C GLY A 80 8.14 -23.78 -13.95
N GLY A 81 7.41 -24.89 -13.95
CA GLY A 81 7.82 -26.14 -14.61
C GLY A 81 8.04 -27.32 -13.66
N GLY A 82 7.46 -27.25 -12.45
CA GLY A 82 7.41 -28.39 -11.54
C GLY A 82 8.77 -28.86 -10.99
N PHE A 83 9.82 -28.06 -11.17
CA PHE A 83 11.23 -28.41 -10.93
C PHE A 83 11.84 -29.42 -11.89
N TRP A 84 11.16 -29.87 -12.95
CA TRP A 84 11.74 -30.78 -13.96
C TRP A 84 11.74 -30.18 -15.37
N ASP A 85 11.05 -29.06 -15.58
CA ASP A 85 10.92 -28.38 -16.87
C ASP A 85 10.94 -26.84 -16.67
N GLY A 86 10.80 -26.11 -17.76
CA GLY A 86 10.73 -24.65 -17.83
C GLY A 86 12.08 -24.02 -18.15
N ASP A 87 12.05 -22.79 -18.66
CA ASP A 87 13.26 -22.03 -18.98
C ASP A 87 13.15 -20.58 -18.51
N ARG A 88 14.26 -20.00 -18.06
CA ARG A 88 14.30 -18.58 -17.63
C ARG A 88 13.83 -17.62 -18.74
N SER A 89 13.97 -18.00 -20.01
CA SER A 89 13.60 -17.16 -21.15
C SER A 89 12.10 -17.01 -21.33
N ASP A 90 11.29 -17.89 -20.75
CA ASP A 90 9.82 -17.79 -20.73
C ASP A 90 9.35 -16.50 -20.05
N LEU A 91 10.16 -15.96 -19.13
CA LEU A 91 9.87 -14.75 -18.37
C LEU A 91 10.54 -13.49 -18.95
N ASN A 92 11.20 -13.58 -20.12
CA ASN A 92 11.88 -12.43 -20.74
C ASN A 92 10.91 -11.27 -21.05
N ALA A 93 9.71 -11.59 -21.54
CA ALA A 93 8.72 -10.57 -21.89
C ALA A 93 8.28 -9.77 -20.65
N LEU A 94 8.02 -10.47 -19.53
CA LEU A 94 7.66 -9.84 -18.28
C LEU A 94 8.82 -9.01 -17.70
N CYS A 95 10.07 -9.50 -17.78
CA CYS A 95 11.23 -8.69 -17.41
C CYS A 95 11.37 -7.42 -18.26
N ALA A 96 11.11 -7.50 -19.57
CA ALA A 96 11.13 -6.33 -20.44
C ALA A 96 10.02 -5.34 -20.09
N GLU A 97 8.83 -5.83 -19.70
CA GLU A 97 7.74 -4.99 -19.20
C GLU A 97 8.16 -4.24 -17.92
N PHE A 98 8.66 -4.95 -16.90
CA PHE A 98 9.19 -4.33 -15.68
C PHE A 98 10.29 -3.29 -15.98
N ALA A 99 11.22 -3.62 -16.87
CA ALA A 99 12.27 -2.70 -17.29
C ALA A 99 11.73 -1.45 -18.00
N SER A 100 10.65 -1.58 -18.79
CA SER A 100 10.02 -0.42 -19.40
C SER A 100 9.41 0.55 -18.38
N MET A 101 9.08 0.06 -17.18
CA MET A 101 8.48 0.85 -16.09
C MET A 101 9.52 1.41 -15.10
N GLY A 102 10.82 1.17 -15.30
CA GLY A 102 11.89 1.71 -14.46
C GLY A 102 12.55 0.72 -13.50
N TRP A 103 12.16 -0.55 -13.53
CA TRP A 103 12.81 -1.60 -12.72
C TRP A 103 14.07 -2.12 -13.40
N ALA A 104 15.01 -2.64 -12.62
CA ALA A 104 15.90 -3.68 -13.14
C ALA A 104 15.21 -5.03 -12.97
N ALA A 105 15.24 -5.89 -13.98
CA ALA A 105 14.54 -7.17 -13.94
C ALA A 105 15.45 -8.31 -14.43
N ALA A 106 15.52 -9.41 -13.69
CA ALA A 106 16.37 -10.55 -14.02
C ALA A 106 15.56 -11.85 -14.05
N THR A 107 15.66 -12.64 -15.11
CA THR A 107 15.17 -14.03 -15.11
C THR A 107 16.28 -14.97 -14.66
N VAL A 108 15.99 -15.98 -13.84
CA VAL A 108 17.01 -16.91 -13.34
C VAL A 108 16.68 -18.35 -13.69
N SER A 109 17.68 -19.10 -14.18
CA SER A 109 17.63 -20.56 -14.21
C SER A 109 17.98 -21.11 -12.83
N TYR A 110 17.41 -22.25 -12.46
CA TYR A 110 17.77 -23.03 -11.28
C TYR A 110 17.90 -24.50 -11.67
N ARG A 111 18.59 -25.32 -10.86
CA ARG A 111 18.77 -26.75 -11.16
C ARG A 111 17.43 -27.46 -11.27
N LEU A 112 17.22 -28.12 -12.39
CA LEU A 112 16.03 -28.92 -12.68
C LEU A 112 16.27 -30.42 -12.47
N ASP A 113 15.16 -31.14 -12.54
CA ASP A 113 15.01 -32.58 -12.68
C ASP A 113 15.26 -33.38 -11.40
N PHE A 114 14.73 -34.60 -11.36
CA PHE A 114 14.82 -35.53 -10.25
C PHE A 114 14.51 -36.95 -10.72
N TYR A 115 14.84 -37.94 -9.89
CA TYR A 115 14.61 -39.33 -10.28
C TYR A 115 13.13 -39.68 -10.27
N GLY A 116 12.66 -40.18 -11.42
CA GLY A 116 11.32 -40.69 -11.55
C GLY A 116 11.15 -42.12 -11.05
N THR A 117 10.02 -42.73 -11.37
CA THR A 117 9.79 -44.17 -11.14
C THR A 117 10.68 -45.02 -12.07
N TRP A 118 10.77 -46.33 -11.80
CA TRP A 118 11.51 -47.27 -12.67
C TRP A 118 11.12 -47.19 -14.16
N LEU A 119 9.84 -46.92 -14.45
CA LEU A 119 9.29 -46.98 -15.81
C LEU A 119 9.08 -45.60 -16.44
N LEU A 120 8.83 -44.58 -15.63
CA LEU A 120 8.43 -43.24 -16.07
C LEU A 120 9.26 -42.19 -15.33
N GLY A 121 9.88 -41.27 -16.08
CA GLY A 121 10.55 -40.08 -15.53
C GLY A 121 9.54 -39.03 -15.03
N PRO A 122 10.01 -37.83 -14.65
CA PRO A 122 9.14 -36.73 -14.28
C PRO A 122 8.01 -36.49 -15.30
N PRO A 123 6.77 -36.21 -14.86
CA PRO A 123 6.38 -35.88 -13.49
C PRO A 123 6.18 -37.08 -12.55
N TRP A 124 6.37 -38.34 -12.97
CA TRP A 124 6.26 -39.45 -12.02
C TRP A 124 7.51 -39.53 -11.16
N THR A 125 7.37 -39.37 -9.84
CA THR A 125 8.48 -39.44 -8.87
C THR A 125 8.52 -40.79 -8.15
N TYR A 126 9.73 -41.21 -7.74
CA TYR A 126 9.93 -42.41 -6.92
C TYR A 126 9.36 -42.25 -5.50
N ASP A 127 9.69 -41.12 -4.85
CA ASP A 127 9.24 -40.75 -3.51
C ASP A 127 9.14 -39.22 -3.38
N GLU A 128 8.66 -38.74 -2.23
CA GLU A 128 8.55 -37.32 -1.92
C GLU A 128 9.91 -36.63 -1.75
N ALA A 129 10.96 -37.38 -1.37
CA ALA A 129 12.27 -36.82 -1.13
C ALA A 129 12.89 -36.27 -2.41
N GLU A 130 12.65 -36.90 -3.56
CA GLU A 130 13.14 -36.43 -4.86
C GLU A 130 12.63 -35.02 -5.22
N VAL A 131 11.34 -34.76 -5.00
CA VAL A 131 10.73 -33.44 -5.27
C VAL A 131 11.17 -32.41 -4.23
N ILE A 132 11.23 -32.79 -2.94
CA ILE A 132 11.73 -31.90 -1.87
C ILE A 132 13.18 -31.48 -2.14
N ARG A 133 14.03 -32.43 -2.57
CA ARG A 133 15.43 -32.18 -2.92
C ARG A 133 15.57 -31.28 -4.15
N ALA A 134 14.71 -31.44 -5.15
CA ALA A 134 14.67 -30.54 -6.31
C ALA A 134 14.30 -29.10 -5.91
N ALA A 135 13.24 -28.93 -5.11
CA ALA A 135 12.83 -27.63 -4.58
C ALA A 135 13.93 -26.98 -3.71
N TYR A 136 14.62 -27.78 -2.89
CA TYR A 136 15.72 -27.30 -2.05
C TYR A 136 16.92 -26.80 -2.87
N ARG A 137 17.30 -27.50 -3.94
CA ARG A 137 18.32 -27.00 -4.88
C ARG A 137 17.89 -25.71 -5.54
N ALA A 138 16.63 -25.62 -5.96
CA ALA A 138 16.09 -24.41 -6.57
C ALA A 138 16.14 -23.21 -5.61
N GLN A 139 15.77 -23.39 -4.34
CA GLN A 139 15.93 -22.38 -3.28
C GLN A 139 17.39 -21.89 -3.19
N GLN A 140 18.36 -22.82 -3.10
CA GLN A 140 19.78 -22.48 -3.00
C GLN A 140 20.28 -21.67 -4.21
N ASP A 141 19.80 -22.04 -5.39
CA ASP A 141 20.20 -21.42 -6.65
C ASP A 141 19.62 -20.00 -6.78
N VAL A 142 18.36 -19.80 -6.39
CA VAL A 142 17.73 -18.46 -6.31
C VAL A 142 18.51 -17.55 -5.35
N ARG A 143 18.87 -18.04 -4.16
CA ARG A 143 19.72 -17.29 -3.20
C ARG A 143 21.08 -16.94 -3.81
N GLY A 144 21.71 -17.89 -4.50
CA GLY A 144 22.95 -17.69 -5.24
C GLY A 144 22.85 -16.62 -6.33
N ALA A 145 21.72 -16.56 -7.05
CA ALA A 145 21.46 -15.55 -8.07
C ALA A 145 21.28 -14.14 -7.46
N VAL A 146 20.59 -14.03 -6.33
CA VAL A 146 20.45 -12.75 -5.60
C VAL A 146 21.82 -12.19 -5.20
N ARG A 147 22.70 -13.02 -4.62
CA ARG A 147 24.06 -12.59 -4.25
C ARG A 147 24.90 -12.18 -5.45
N PHE A 148 24.74 -12.86 -6.59
CA PHE A 148 25.39 -12.48 -7.84
C PHE A 148 24.94 -11.10 -8.33
N LEU A 149 23.62 -10.86 -8.34
CA LEU A 149 23.05 -9.59 -8.78
C LEU A 149 23.42 -8.43 -7.84
N LYS A 150 23.38 -8.64 -6.52
CA LYS A 150 23.82 -7.64 -5.53
C LYS A 150 25.30 -7.28 -5.67
N ALA A 151 26.16 -8.24 -5.99
CA ALA A 151 27.58 -7.96 -6.24
C ALA A 151 27.84 -7.13 -7.50
N ARG A 152 26.88 -7.08 -8.43
CA ARG A 152 26.95 -6.32 -9.68
C ARG A 152 26.20 -5.00 -9.63
N HIS A 153 25.68 -4.60 -8.47
CA HIS A 153 24.75 -3.46 -8.38
C HIS A 153 25.30 -2.15 -8.97
N LEU A 154 26.60 -1.85 -8.78
CA LEU A 154 27.24 -0.69 -9.40
C LEU A 154 27.36 -0.79 -10.92
N GLN A 155 27.58 -2.00 -11.46
CA GLN A 155 27.66 -2.25 -12.90
C GLN A 155 26.28 -2.19 -13.56
N ASP A 156 25.26 -2.59 -12.82
CA ASP A 156 23.91 -2.79 -13.34
C ASP A 156 22.90 -1.72 -12.90
N SER A 157 23.34 -0.70 -12.16
CA SER A 157 22.51 0.39 -11.64
C SER A 157 21.32 -0.10 -10.81
N THR A 158 21.53 -1.14 -10.00
CA THR A 158 20.48 -1.77 -9.19
C THR A 158 20.63 -1.43 -7.70
N SER A 159 19.52 -1.51 -6.98
CA SER A 159 19.48 -1.44 -5.53
C SER A 159 19.84 -2.80 -4.93
N THR A 160 20.58 -2.76 -3.82
CA THR A 160 20.90 -3.96 -3.02
C THR A 160 19.92 -4.17 -1.87
N ALA A 161 19.12 -3.14 -1.54
CA ALA A 161 18.08 -3.16 -0.53
C ALA A 161 16.70 -3.49 -1.12
N ASN A 162 16.36 -2.90 -2.29
CA ASN A 162 15.06 -3.07 -2.92
C ASN A 162 15.08 -4.24 -3.91
N VAL A 163 15.30 -5.45 -3.39
CA VAL A 163 15.33 -6.69 -4.18
C VAL A 163 14.05 -7.50 -3.93
N VAL A 164 13.34 -7.86 -4.97
CA VAL A 164 12.10 -8.63 -4.92
C VAL A 164 12.28 -9.98 -5.58
N LEU A 165 11.77 -11.04 -4.96
CA LEU A 165 11.64 -12.35 -5.59
C LEU A 165 10.22 -12.50 -6.13
N MET A 166 10.05 -12.72 -7.43
CA MET A 166 8.76 -13.00 -8.04
C MET A 166 8.80 -14.38 -8.71
N GLY A 167 7.97 -15.31 -8.24
CA GLY A 167 7.98 -16.69 -8.73
C GLY A 167 6.62 -17.15 -9.21
N PHE A 168 6.63 -18.13 -10.11
CA PHE A 168 5.43 -18.75 -10.67
C PHE A 168 5.49 -20.27 -10.46
N SER A 169 4.43 -20.88 -9.92
CA SER A 169 4.36 -22.34 -9.73
C SER A 169 5.56 -22.87 -8.92
N ALA A 170 6.34 -23.82 -9.44
CA ALA A 170 7.60 -24.29 -8.84
C ALA A 170 8.59 -23.15 -8.50
N GLY A 171 8.67 -22.11 -9.34
CA GLY A 171 9.46 -20.93 -9.04
C GLY A 171 8.92 -20.13 -7.86
N ALA A 172 7.59 -20.08 -7.68
CA ALA A 172 6.97 -19.46 -6.50
C ALA A 172 7.29 -20.23 -5.22
N ILE A 173 7.27 -21.57 -5.29
CA ILE A 173 7.71 -22.45 -4.20
C ILE A 173 9.18 -22.17 -3.86
N ALA A 174 10.06 -22.08 -4.87
CA ALA A 174 11.48 -21.75 -4.66
C ALA A 174 11.67 -20.37 -4.02
N CYS A 175 10.93 -19.35 -4.46
CA CYS A 175 10.97 -18.00 -3.88
C CYS A 175 10.47 -17.96 -2.43
N LEU A 176 9.38 -18.66 -2.10
CA LEU A 176 8.87 -18.75 -0.73
C LEU A 176 9.91 -19.38 0.20
N HIS A 177 10.53 -20.48 -0.20
CA HIS A 177 11.57 -21.11 0.61
C HIS A 177 12.88 -20.30 0.63
N ALA A 178 13.20 -19.56 -0.44
CA ALA A 178 14.33 -18.62 -0.45
C ALA A 178 14.10 -17.39 0.43
N GLY A 179 12.84 -16.98 0.65
CA GLY A 179 12.50 -15.86 1.51
C GLY A 179 12.37 -16.22 2.99
N TYR A 180 11.77 -17.38 3.30
CA TYR A 180 11.31 -17.68 4.66
C TYR A 180 12.02 -18.83 5.38
N VAL A 181 12.79 -19.67 4.69
CA VAL A 181 13.60 -20.71 5.36
C VAL A 181 14.92 -20.09 5.78
N ASP A 182 15.05 -19.64 7.03
CA ASP A 182 16.20 -18.87 7.50
C ASP A 182 16.93 -19.48 8.71
N ASP A 183 16.40 -20.58 9.25
CA ASP A 183 17.03 -21.36 10.31
C ASP A 183 17.58 -22.69 9.74
N PRO A 184 18.87 -23.03 9.98
CA PRO A 184 19.44 -24.30 9.53
C PRO A 184 18.67 -25.56 9.99
N SER A 185 17.91 -25.48 11.07
CA SER A 185 17.04 -26.57 11.56
C SER A 185 15.79 -26.79 10.72
N GLU A 186 15.41 -25.83 9.89
CA GLU A 186 14.29 -25.92 8.93
C GLU A 186 14.68 -26.71 7.66
N LYS A 187 15.97 -27.10 7.52
CA LYS A 187 16.42 -27.99 6.45
C LYS A 187 15.62 -29.31 6.47
N PRO A 188 14.89 -29.66 5.40
CA PRO A 188 14.15 -30.92 5.35
C PRO A 188 15.06 -32.14 5.53
N ALA A 189 14.59 -33.15 6.26
CA ALA A 189 15.35 -34.38 6.50
C ALA A 189 15.74 -35.09 5.18
N ALA A 190 14.88 -35.00 4.16
CA ALA A 190 15.13 -35.49 2.81
C ALA A 190 16.37 -34.86 2.13
N CYS A 191 16.81 -33.67 2.56
CA CYS A 191 17.96 -32.95 2.01
C CYS A 191 19.28 -33.31 2.70
N ASN A 192 19.26 -34.13 3.76
CA ASN A 192 20.46 -34.74 4.31
C ASN A 192 20.93 -35.90 3.41
N ALA A 193 22.07 -36.50 3.76
CA ALA A 193 22.48 -37.76 3.14
C ALA A 193 21.46 -38.86 3.47
N ILE A 194 20.85 -39.43 2.44
CA ILE A 194 19.90 -40.54 2.54
C ILE A 194 20.34 -41.69 1.64
N GLY A 195 19.72 -42.86 1.78
CA GLY A 195 20.09 -44.04 0.99
C GLY A 195 19.95 -43.80 -0.51
N ASP A 196 20.80 -44.44 -1.32
CA ASP A 196 20.80 -44.32 -2.77
C ASP A 196 19.40 -44.55 -3.38
N VAL A 197 19.08 -43.78 -4.42
CA VAL A 197 17.92 -44.07 -5.26
C VAL A 197 18.31 -45.12 -6.30
N VAL A 198 17.47 -46.14 -6.43
CA VAL A 198 17.63 -47.20 -7.43
C VAL A 198 16.76 -46.85 -8.61
N HIS A 199 17.38 -46.44 -9.70
CA HIS A 199 16.67 -46.11 -10.94
C HIS A 199 17.22 -46.97 -12.07
N LEU A 200 16.36 -47.82 -12.64
CA LEU A 200 16.79 -48.97 -13.43
C LEU A 200 17.85 -49.79 -12.66
N PHE A 201 18.86 -50.29 -13.33
CA PHE A 201 19.90 -51.13 -12.72
C PHE A 201 21.03 -50.34 -12.04
N THR A 202 20.84 -49.03 -11.85
CA THR A 202 21.88 -48.12 -11.36
C THR A 202 21.49 -47.54 -10.01
N HIS A 203 22.47 -47.50 -9.10
CA HIS A 203 22.36 -46.80 -7.82
C HIS A 203 22.93 -45.40 -7.98
N TYR A 204 22.13 -44.39 -7.64
CA TYR A 204 22.55 -43.00 -7.62
C TYR A 204 22.58 -42.49 -6.19
N ALA A 205 23.72 -41.92 -5.80
CA ALA A 205 23.91 -41.42 -4.46
C ALA A 205 23.00 -40.22 -4.19
N ARG A 206 22.40 -40.18 -2.99
CA ARG A 206 21.63 -39.02 -2.49
C ARG A 206 22.40 -38.33 -1.37
N PRO A 207 23.48 -37.56 -1.69
CA PRO A 207 24.32 -36.94 -0.69
C PRO A 207 23.59 -35.83 0.06
N ASP A 208 24.22 -35.35 1.14
CA ASP A 208 23.80 -34.11 1.78
C ASP A 208 23.88 -32.94 0.79
N LEU A 209 22.80 -32.16 0.66
CA LEU A 209 22.72 -31.02 -0.27
C LEU A 209 23.36 -29.73 0.27
N GLY A 210 23.96 -29.78 1.45
CA GLY A 210 24.62 -28.66 2.09
C GLY A 210 23.65 -27.70 2.81
N PRO A 211 24.13 -26.50 3.18
CA PRO A 211 23.36 -25.53 3.96
C PRO A 211 22.18 -24.93 3.17
N ILE A 212 21.17 -24.44 3.89
CA ILE A 212 19.97 -23.78 3.33
C ILE A 212 20.32 -22.59 2.41
N GLU A 213 21.49 -21.99 2.64
CA GLU A 213 21.98 -20.80 1.92
C GLU A 213 22.55 -21.15 0.55
N GLY A 214 22.85 -22.43 0.30
CA GLY A 214 23.63 -22.86 -0.85
C GLY A 214 25.09 -22.40 -0.78
N THR A 215 25.82 -22.67 -1.86
CA THR A 215 27.27 -22.40 -1.95
C THR A 215 27.62 -21.40 -3.05
N LEU A 216 26.64 -20.99 -3.86
CA LEU A 216 26.84 -20.07 -4.96
C LEU A 216 26.96 -18.63 -4.46
N ASN A 217 27.96 -17.93 -5.00
CA ASN A 217 28.19 -16.49 -4.81
C ASN A 217 28.25 -16.03 -3.35
N LEU A 218 28.97 -16.77 -2.49
CA LEU A 218 29.28 -16.36 -1.12
C LEU A 218 30.35 -15.24 -1.10
N ASN A 219 29.99 -14.08 -1.66
CA ASN A 219 30.88 -12.99 -2.06
C ASN A 219 30.82 -11.76 -1.13
N GLY A 220 30.29 -11.92 0.09
CA GLY A 220 30.09 -10.84 1.06
C GLY A 220 28.75 -10.12 0.95
N TRP A 221 27.92 -10.42 -0.06
CA TRP A 221 26.53 -9.97 -0.14
C TRP A 221 25.58 -11.01 0.46
N ASN A 222 24.53 -10.53 1.13
CA ASN A 222 23.44 -11.40 1.60
C ASN A 222 22.49 -11.77 0.44
N ASP A 223 21.61 -12.73 0.68
CA ASP A 223 20.56 -13.18 -0.22
C ASP A 223 19.16 -12.66 0.18
N GLU A 224 19.11 -11.64 1.03
CA GLU A 224 17.85 -11.09 1.54
C GLU A 224 17.06 -10.39 0.43
N ALA A 225 15.73 -10.56 0.48
CA ALA A 225 14.79 -9.86 -0.35
C ALA A 225 13.94 -8.93 0.52
N LEU A 226 13.49 -7.81 -0.07
CA LEU A 226 12.48 -6.91 0.51
C LEU A 226 11.10 -7.58 0.50
N ALA A 227 10.79 -8.33 -0.57
CA ALA A 227 9.49 -8.95 -0.77
C ALA A 227 9.57 -10.25 -1.57
N VAL A 228 8.59 -11.12 -1.33
CA VAL A 228 8.29 -12.30 -2.14
C VAL A 228 6.90 -12.12 -2.76
N ALA A 229 6.83 -12.14 -4.09
CA ALA A 229 5.59 -12.22 -4.86
C ALA A 229 5.42 -13.65 -5.39
N SER A 230 4.46 -14.37 -4.83
CA SER A 230 4.20 -15.79 -5.14
C SER A 230 2.90 -15.94 -5.93
N CYS A 231 3.02 -16.28 -7.22
CA CYS A 231 1.91 -16.64 -8.08
C CYS A 231 1.72 -18.17 -8.07
N TYR A 232 0.61 -18.63 -7.48
CA TYR A 232 0.20 -20.05 -7.37
C TYR A 232 1.33 -20.98 -6.90
N GLY A 233 2.00 -20.57 -5.81
CA GLY A 233 3.02 -21.33 -5.10
C GLY A 233 2.54 -21.94 -3.78
N GLY A 234 3.46 -22.53 -3.03
CA GLY A 234 3.21 -23.08 -1.71
C GLY A 234 4.48 -23.31 -0.90
N ILE A 235 4.32 -23.54 0.40
CA ILE A 235 5.39 -23.82 1.35
C ILE A 235 5.16 -25.15 2.06
N ILE A 236 6.22 -25.89 2.41
CA ILE A 236 6.07 -27.21 3.06
C ILE A 236 5.64 -27.10 4.53
N ASP A 237 5.94 -25.97 5.17
CA ASP A 237 5.55 -25.67 6.54
C ASP A 237 5.29 -24.17 6.71
N THR A 238 4.08 -23.80 7.13
CA THR A 238 3.69 -22.39 7.35
C THR A 238 4.42 -21.75 8.54
N SER A 239 5.00 -22.55 9.45
CA SER A 239 5.77 -22.04 10.60
C SER A 239 7.07 -21.35 10.21
N PHE A 240 7.57 -21.58 8.99
CA PHE A 240 8.72 -20.86 8.43
C PHE A 240 8.39 -19.38 8.23
N ILE A 241 7.12 -19.01 8.05
CA ILE A 241 6.69 -17.62 8.04
C ILE A 241 6.46 -17.18 9.50
N SER A 242 7.22 -16.20 9.99
CA SER A 242 7.15 -15.69 11.38
C SER A 242 7.00 -14.18 11.45
N ALA A 243 6.71 -13.65 12.65
CA ALA A 243 6.72 -12.22 12.93
C ALA A 243 8.16 -11.73 13.29
N PRO A 244 8.55 -10.49 12.93
CA PRO A 244 7.84 -9.62 11.99
C PRO A 244 7.80 -10.27 10.60
N LEU A 245 6.72 -10.05 9.83
CA LEU A 245 6.58 -10.61 8.48
C LEU A 245 7.63 -9.97 7.57
N GLU A 246 8.82 -10.57 7.50
CA GLU A 246 9.98 -10.19 6.68
C GLU A 246 10.49 -11.44 5.94
N PRO A 247 10.64 -11.43 4.60
CA PRO A 247 10.27 -10.37 3.65
C PRO A 247 8.75 -10.07 3.61
N ALA A 248 8.34 -9.03 2.89
CA ALA A 248 6.93 -8.75 2.65
C ALA A 248 6.35 -9.82 1.71
N LEU A 249 5.03 -10.03 1.74
CA LEU A 249 4.42 -11.11 0.97
C LEU A 249 3.26 -10.63 0.10
N TYR A 250 3.39 -10.85 -1.21
CA TYR A 250 2.28 -10.80 -2.15
C TYR A 250 1.96 -12.22 -2.59
N THR A 251 0.68 -12.61 -2.55
CA THR A 251 0.25 -13.92 -3.07
C THR A 251 -0.94 -13.77 -4.00
N TYR A 252 -0.87 -14.45 -5.14
CA TYR A 252 -2.01 -14.65 -6.03
C TYR A 252 -2.27 -16.14 -6.19
N HIS A 253 -3.52 -16.58 -6.17
CA HIS A 253 -3.85 -18.01 -6.32
C HIS A 253 -5.30 -18.23 -6.78
N GLN A 254 -5.50 -19.17 -7.70
CA GLN A 254 -6.84 -19.68 -8.01
C GLN A 254 -7.25 -20.77 -7.01
N THR A 255 -8.45 -20.68 -6.45
CA THR A 255 -8.88 -21.56 -5.34
C THR A 255 -8.99 -23.04 -5.74
N GLY A 256 -9.21 -23.34 -7.02
CA GLY A 256 -9.31 -24.69 -7.58
C GLY A 256 -8.11 -25.15 -8.40
N ASP A 257 -6.94 -24.52 -8.25
CA ASP A 257 -5.71 -24.89 -8.97
C ASP A 257 -5.37 -26.39 -8.81
N PRO A 258 -5.35 -27.19 -9.90
CA PRO A 258 -5.15 -28.64 -9.84
C PRO A 258 -3.67 -29.06 -9.74
N VAL A 259 -2.73 -28.13 -9.82
CA VAL A 259 -1.28 -28.40 -9.88
C VAL A 259 -0.62 -28.04 -8.56
N VAL A 260 -0.80 -26.81 -8.07
CA VAL A 260 -0.41 -26.42 -6.72
C VAL A 260 -1.70 -25.99 -6.04
N GLY A 261 -2.20 -26.80 -5.10
CA GLY A 261 -3.48 -26.47 -4.46
C GLY A 261 -3.36 -25.19 -3.63
N CYS A 262 -4.38 -24.33 -3.69
CA CYS A 262 -4.42 -23.12 -2.87
C CYS A 262 -4.47 -23.41 -1.37
N GLY A 263 -5.15 -24.49 -0.98
CA GLY A 263 -5.20 -24.98 0.41
C GLY A 263 -3.99 -25.87 0.77
N TYR A 264 -4.22 -26.87 1.61
CA TYR A 264 -3.24 -27.92 1.89
C TYR A 264 -3.49 -29.13 0.99
N GLN A 265 -2.63 -29.36 0.01
CA GLN A 265 -2.77 -30.42 -1.01
C GLN A 265 -1.42 -30.98 -1.45
N GLN A 266 -1.41 -32.18 -2.04
CA GLN A 266 -0.23 -32.69 -2.73
C GLN A 266 0.05 -31.88 -4.01
N GLY A 267 1.33 -31.78 -4.38
CA GLY A 267 1.69 -31.34 -5.73
C GLY A 267 1.00 -32.22 -6.79
N LEU A 268 0.53 -31.60 -7.87
CA LEU A 268 -0.17 -32.24 -8.98
C LEU A 268 -1.44 -33.03 -8.57
N TRP A 269 -2.09 -32.67 -7.46
CA TRP A 269 -3.24 -33.41 -6.90
C TRP A 269 -4.40 -33.62 -7.87
N GLY A 270 -4.60 -32.71 -8.83
CA GLY A 270 -5.64 -32.82 -9.87
C GLY A 270 -5.21 -33.61 -11.11
N MET A 271 -3.96 -34.09 -11.18
CA MET A 271 -3.45 -34.86 -12.32
C MET A 271 -3.88 -36.34 -12.23
N PRO A 272 -4.32 -36.95 -13.35
CA PRO A 272 -4.78 -38.34 -13.36
C PRO A 272 -3.62 -39.34 -13.22
N LEU A 273 -3.95 -40.63 -13.18
CA LEU A 273 -2.98 -41.75 -13.21
C LEU A 273 -1.98 -41.77 -12.04
N GLY A 274 -2.36 -41.19 -10.89
CA GLY A 274 -1.59 -41.28 -9.65
C GLY A 274 -0.28 -40.48 -9.66
N VAL A 275 -0.13 -39.50 -10.56
CA VAL A 275 1.08 -38.66 -10.65
C VAL A 275 1.42 -37.99 -9.31
N SER A 276 0.41 -37.54 -8.56
CA SER A 276 0.56 -36.90 -7.25
C SER A 276 1.01 -37.83 -6.13
N SER A 277 0.97 -39.16 -6.31
CA SER A 277 1.14 -40.13 -5.21
C SER A 277 2.49 -40.02 -4.49
N GLY A 278 3.54 -39.58 -5.19
CA GLY A 278 4.85 -39.34 -4.60
C GLY A 278 5.20 -37.85 -4.40
N TYR A 279 4.25 -36.93 -4.59
CA TYR A 279 4.51 -35.50 -4.35
C TYR A 279 4.30 -35.12 -2.88
N PRO A 280 5.12 -34.20 -2.35
CA PRO A 280 4.93 -33.67 -1.01
C PRO A 280 3.64 -32.87 -0.91
N TRP A 281 3.09 -32.84 0.30
CA TRP A 281 2.00 -31.92 0.66
C TRP A 281 2.55 -30.51 0.87
N LEU A 282 1.85 -29.53 0.34
CA LEU A 282 2.23 -28.12 0.40
C LEU A 282 1.04 -27.29 0.89
N TYR A 283 1.35 -26.24 1.62
CA TYR A 283 0.42 -25.18 2.00
C TYR A 283 0.47 -24.08 0.93
N GLY A 284 -0.55 -24.00 0.08
CA GLY A 284 -0.72 -22.91 -0.87
C GLY A 284 -1.21 -21.62 -0.20
N SER A 285 -1.48 -20.59 -1.01
CA SER A 285 -1.80 -19.24 -0.54
C SER A 285 -3.03 -19.18 0.39
N CYS A 286 -4.08 -19.97 0.13
CA CYS A 286 -5.27 -20.04 0.99
C CYS A 286 -4.96 -20.64 2.37
N ALA A 287 -3.93 -21.46 2.49
CA ALA A 287 -3.47 -22.00 3.77
C ALA A 287 -2.37 -21.15 4.44
N ILE A 288 -1.63 -20.37 3.65
CA ILE A 288 -0.66 -19.38 4.14
C ILE A 288 -1.39 -18.16 4.74
N ASP A 289 -2.48 -17.70 4.13
CA ASP A 289 -3.25 -16.54 4.58
C ASP A 289 -3.62 -16.54 6.09
N PRO A 290 -4.24 -17.59 6.65
CA PRO A 290 -4.54 -17.61 8.09
C PRO A 290 -3.28 -17.61 8.96
N ARG A 291 -2.15 -18.16 8.48
CA ARG A 291 -0.86 -18.06 9.19
C ARG A 291 -0.39 -16.61 9.24
N VAL A 292 -0.40 -15.91 8.11
CA VAL A 292 0.08 -14.53 8.02
C VAL A 292 -0.82 -13.58 8.81
N GLN A 293 -2.15 -13.72 8.69
CA GLN A 293 -3.09 -12.92 9.47
C GLN A 293 -2.88 -13.10 10.99
N HIS A 294 -2.54 -14.30 11.45
CA HIS A 294 -2.24 -14.55 12.86
C HIS A 294 -0.95 -13.85 13.35
N LEU A 295 -0.04 -13.50 12.45
CA LEU A 295 1.18 -12.76 12.78
C LEU A 295 0.96 -11.25 12.89
N ASP A 296 -0.22 -10.74 12.52
CA ASP A 296 -0.59 -9.32 12.55
C ASP A 296 0.45 -8.42 11.85
N PRO A 297 0.69 -8.62 10.54
CA PRO A 297 1.73 -7.89 9.83
C PRO A 297 1.40 -6.39 9.75
N PRO A 298 2.41 -5.50 9.80
CA PRO A 298 2.19 -4.08 9.58
C PRO A 298 1.46 -3.80 8.26
N SER A 299 0.66 -2.73 8.22
CA SER A 299 -0.07 -2.32 7.01
C SER A 299 0.88 -2.22 5.80
N GLY A 300 0.43 -2.72 4.66
CA GLY A 300 1.22 -2.72 3.41
C GLY A 300 2.27 -3.83 3.30
N ARG A 301 2.45 -4.70 4.30
CA ARG A 301 3.44 -5.80 4.26
C ARG A 301 2.89 -7.13 3.71
N TYR A 302 1.58 -7.27 3.63
CA TYR A 302 0.93 -8.48 3.14
C TYR A 302 -0.26 -8.15 2.22
N LEU A 303 -0.36 -8.86 1.10
CA LEU A 303 -1.52 -8.85 0.23
C LEU A 303 -1.78 -10.25 -0.34
N PHE A 304 -3.04 -10.70 -0.27
CA PHE A 304 -3.50 -11.95 -0.88
C PHE A 304 -4.66 -11.67 -1.84
N HIS A 305 -4.46 -12.05 -3.10
CA HIS A 305 -5.46 -12.02 -4.14
C HIS A 305 -5.96 -13.45 -4.48
N PRO A 306 -7.04 -13.93 -3.82
CA PRO A 306 -7.71 -15.15 -4.22
C PRO A 306 -8.59 -14.93 -5.46
N TYR A 307 -8.61 -15.88 -6.38
CA TYR A 307 -9.57 -15.90 -7.49
C TYR A 307 -10.34 -17.22 -7.50
N ASN A 308 -11.67 -17.15 -7.64
CA ASN A 308 -12.50 -18.34 -7.76
C ASN A 308 -12.41 -18.93 -9.19
N GLY A 309 -11.33 -19.65 -9.44
CA GLY A 309 -11.04 -20.33 -10.70
C GLY A 309 -10.39 -21.69 -10.48
N GLY A 310 -10.21 -22.44 -11.55
CA GLY A 310 -9.71 -23.82 -11.53
C GLY A 310 -8.51 -24.07 -12.44
N THR A 311 -7.77 -23.02 -12.80
CA THR A 311 -6.60 -23.15 -13.69
C THR A 311 -5.29 -22.89 -12.95
N HIS A 312 -4.23 -23.57 -13.39
CA HIS A 312 -2.87 -23.34 -12.90
C HIS A 312 -2.24 -22.19 -13.68
N GLY A 313 -2.58 -20.96 -13.30
CA GLY A 313 -2.15 -19.76 -14.00
C GLY A 313 -2.80 -18.48 -13.50
N VAL A 314 -2.42 -17.36 -14.09
CA VAL A 314 -3.03 -16.06 -13.81
C VAL A 314 -4.31 -15.92 -14.63
N HIS A 315 -5.42 -15.53 -13.98
CA HIS A 315 -6.71 -15.38 -14.66
C HIS A 315 -6.76 -14.09 -15.50
N ASP A 316 -6.11 -13.04 -15.01
CA ASP A 316 -5.98 -11.73 -15.64
C ASP A 316 -4.57 -11.18 -15.37
N GLU A 317 -3.67 -11.33 -16.34
CA GLU A 317 -2.27 -10.93 -16.21
C GLU A 317 -2.09 -9.42 -15.97
N PRO A 318 -2.71 -8.51 -16.76
CA PRO A 318 -2.64 -7.07 -16.48
C PRO A 318 -3.06 -6.69 -15.07
N LEU A 319 -4.17 -7.25 -14.57
CA LEU A 319 -4.68 -6.97 -13.23
C LEU A 319 -3.67 -7.42 -12.15
N ILE A 320 -3.30 -8.69 -12.18
CA ILE A 320 -2.48 -9.30 -11.11
C ILE A 320 -1.06 -8.76 -11.12
N TYR A 321 -0.45 -8.59 -12.30
CA TYR A 321 0.89 -8.00 -12.36
C TYR A 321 0.87 -6.51 -12.03
N GLY A 322 -0.22 -5.80 -12.36
CA GLY A 322 -0.43 -4.40 -11.96
C GLY A 322 -0.52 -4.24 -10.44
N GLU A 323 -1.34 -5.05 -9.79
CA GLU A 323 -1.52 -5.07 -8.33
C GLU A 323 -0.21 -5.44 -7.62
N ALA A 324 0.48 -6.50 -8.08
CA ALA A 324 1.77 -6.89 -7.53
C ALA A 324 2.79 -5.75 -7.63
N ARG A 325 2.89 -5.07 -8.77
CA ARG A 325 3.80 -3.91 -8.93
C ARG A 325 3.47 -2.77 -7.99
N GLN A 326 2.18 -2.44 -7.83
CA GLN A 326 1.73 -1.39 -6.92
C GLN A 326 2.12 -1.72 -5.47
N PHE A 327 1.80 -2.94 -5.01
CA PHE A 327 2.20 -3.43 -3.70
C PHE A 327 3.72 -3.35 -3.48
N LEU A 328 4.50 -3.88 -4.43
CA LEU A 328 5.96 -3.91 -4.32
C LEU A 328 6.56 -2.50 -4.29
N ARG A 329 6.01 -1.59 -5.10
CA ARG A 329 6.41 -0.19 -5.13
C ARG A 329 6.21 0.47 -3.78
N GLU A 330 5.05 0.28 -3.14
CA GLU A 330 4.73 0.89 -1.85
C GLU A 330 5.72 0.50 -0.74
N LEU A 331 6.36 -0.67 -0.84
CA LEU A 331 7.35 -1.13 0.14
C LEU A 331 8.66 -0.32 0.14
N PHE A 332 9.11 0.16 -1.03
CA PHE A 332 10.36 0.93 -1.14
C PHE A 332 10.13 2.40 -1.49
N CYS A 333 8.92 2.73 -1.93
CA CYS A 333 8.42 4.08 -2.10
C CYS A 333 7.48 4.48 -0.98
N SER A 334 7.67 3.92 0.22
CA SER A 334 7.04 4.41 1.44
C SER A 334 7.46 5.87 1.60
N TYR A 335 6.65 6.78 1.06
CA TYR A 335 6.87 8.20 1.22
C TYR A 335 6.82 8.47 2.72
N ALA A 336 7.82 9.16 3.25
CA ALA A 336 7.55 9.99 4.42
C ALA A 336 6.44 10.93 3.95
N GLY A 337 5.20 10.65 4.35
CA GLY A 337 4.02 11.18 3.67
C GLY A 337 4.07 12.70 3.57
N LEU A 338 3.41 13.26 2.55
CA LEU A 338 3.32 14.70 2.36
C LEU A 338 2.74 15.34 3.60
N GLN A 339 3.47 16.28 4.18
CA GLN A 339 3.01 16.99 5.38
C GLN A 339 2.42 18.34 4.99
N VAL A 340 1.17 18.55 5.36
CA VAL A 340 0.46 19.82 5.17
C VAL A 340 0.10 20.38 6.54
N SER A 341 0.60 21.59 6.83
CA SER A 341 0.16 22.39 7.96
C SER A 341 -0.86 23.39 7.43
N ALA A 342 -2.14 23.03 7.42
CA ALA A 342 -3.18 23.90 6.90
C ALA A 342 -3.86 24.71 8.01
N ARG A 343 -4.39 25.88 7.67
CA ARG A 343 -5.21 26.70 8.57
C ARG A 343 -6.50 27.13 7.89
N VAL A 344 -7.62 27.12 8.62
CA VAL A 344 -8.92 27.59 8.15
C VAL A 344 -9.75 28.11 9.33
N PHE A 345 -10.63 29.08 9.07
CA PHE A 345 -11.68 29.47 10.01
C PHE A 345 -13.06 29.23 9.41
N LEU A 346 -14.02 28.97 10.28
CA LEU A 346 -15.43 28.78 9.94
C LEU A 346 -16.22 30.01 10.40
N GLU A 347 -17.03 30.57 9.50
CA GLU A 347 -18.00 31.57 9.87
C GLU A 347 -19.07 30.97 10.80
N GLY A 348 -19.51 31.69 11.83
CA GLY A 348 -20.41 31.14 12.84
C GLY A 348 -19.67 30.97 14.16
N PRO A 349 -18.76 29.99 14.31
CA PRO A 349 -17.99 29.84 15.54
C PRO A 349 -16.86 30.86 15.67
N TYR A 350 -16.33 31.45 14.59
CA TYR A 350 -15.25 32.45 14.69
C TYR A 350 -15.68 33.72 15.45
N ASP A 351 -14.87 34.13 16.42
CA ASP A 351 -15.05 35.35 17.21
C ASP A 351 -13.90 36.33 16.94
N ALA A 352 -14.23 37.43 16.25
CA ALA A 352 -13.26 38.46 15.85
C ALA A 352 -12.70 39.30 17.02
N ASP A 353 -13.30 39.23 18.21
CA ASP A 353 -12.79 39.89 19.41
C ASP A 353 -11.67 39.08 20.06
N THR A 354 -11.73 37.74 19.96
CA THR A 354 -10.72 36.83 20.55
C THR A 354 -9.73 36.27 19.53
N GLY A 355 -10.09 36.29 18.24
CA GLY A 355 -9.32 35.65 17.17
C GLY A 355 -9.38 34.13 17.20
N LEU A 356 -10.37 33.55 17.90
CA LEU A 356 -10.56 32.11 18.06
C LEU A 356 -11.99 31.72 17.65
N MET A 357 -12.15 30.48 17.20
CA MET A 357 -13.45 29.84 17.07
C MET A 357 -13.97 29.38 18.43
N ARG A 358 -15.29 29.35 18.61
CA ARG A 358 -15.93 28.65 19.73
C ARG A 358 -15.87 27.14 19.53
N ASP A 359 -15.80 26.40 20.63
CA ASP A 359 -15.76 24.93 20.67
C ASP A 359 -17.01 24.33 21.34
N ASP A 360 -18.18 24.96 21.12
CA ASP A 360 -19.43 24.62 21.79
C ASP A 360 -19.79 23.13 21.63
N LEU A 361 -19.66 22.57 20.42
CA LEU A 361 -19.88 21.14 20.15
C LEU A 361 -19.01 20.21 21.00
N ARG A 362 -17.73 20.55 21.19
CA ARG A 362 -16.80 19.79 22.03
C ARG A 362 -17.19 19.90 23.50
N THR A 363 -17.48 21.11 23.98
CA THR A 363 -17.85 21.33 25.39
C THR A 363 -19.14 20.59 25.77
N GLN A 364 -20.06 20.42 24.83
CA GLN A 364 -21.33 19.71 25.00
C GLN A 364 -21.22 18.20 24.73
N GLY A 365 -20.07 17.72 24.24
CA GLY A 365 -19.83 16.30 23.97
C GLY A 365 -20.56 15.77 22.72
N PHE A 366 -20.81 16.64 21.74
CA PHE A 366 -21.52 16.28 20.50
C PHE A 366 -20.62 15.86 19.36
N LEU A 367 -19.31 16.13 19.40
CA LEU A 367 -18.40 15.74 18.32
C LEU A 367 -18.35 14.21 18.12
N PRO A 368 -18.53 13.70 16.88
CA PRO A 368 -18.44 12.27 16.59
C PRO A 368 -16.99 11.79 16.66
N LEU A 369 -16.81 10.54 17.10
CA LEU A 369 -15.50 9.89 17.05
C LEU A 369 -15.20 9.38 15.64
N ASP A 370 -16.20 8.80 14.98
CA ASP A 370 -16.11 8.31 13.60
C ASP A 370 -16.16 9.45 12.57
N ASP A 371 -15.74 9.15 11.34
CA ASP A 371 -15.81 10.08 10.22
C ASP A 371 -17.27 10.34 9.79
N PRO A 372 -17.77 11.60 9.83
CA PRO A 372 -19.13 11.93 9.42
C PRO A 372 -19.33 12.03 7.90
N TYR A 373 -18.27 12.21 7.11
CA TYR A 373 -18.38 12.57 5.69
C TYR A 373 -18.95 11.46 4.78
N PRO A 374 -18.66 10.16 4.98
CA PRO A 374 -19.30 9.10 4.22
C PRO A 374 -20.84 9.08 4.35
N ALA A 375 -21.38 9.47 5.50
CA ALA A 375 -22.83 9.56 5.72
C ALA A 375 -23.47 10.74 4.97
N LEU A 376 -22.67 11.76 4.65
CA LEU A 376 -23.06 12.91 3.81
C LEU A 376 -22.90 12.63 2.31
N GLY A 377 -22.49 11.42 1.94
CA GLY A 377 -22.28 11.03 0.54
C GLY A 377 -20.92 11.41 -0.02
N TYR A 378 -19.98 11.88 0.81
CA TYR A 378 -18.62 12.14 0.38
C TYR A 378 -17.84 10.82 0.22
N VAL A 379 -17.14 10.67 -0.90
CA VAL A 379 -16.30 9.50 -1.19
C VAL A 379 -14.85 9.95 -1.18
N HIS A 380 -14.06 9.38 -0.26
CA HIS A 380 -12.65 9.72 -0.16
C HIS A 380 -11.83 9.15 -1.32
N ALA A 381 -10.94 9.98 -1.87
CA ALA A 381 -9.74 9.52 -2.54
C ALA A 381 -8.70 9.18 -1.47
N ASP A 382 -8.88 8.06 -0.77
CA ASP A 382 -8.12 7.72 0.44
C ASP A 382 -6.60 7.68 0.18
N ALA A 383 -5.89 8.61 0.82
CA ALA A 383 -4.43 8.68 0.82
C ALA A 383 -3.88 8.68 2.26
N GLY A 384 -4.62 8.17 3.24
CA GLY A 384 -4.22 8.13 4.65
C GLY A 384 -5.35 7.61 5.53
N SER A 385 -5.18 7.71 6.86
CA SER A 385 -6.21 7.27 7.81
C SER A 385 -7.33 8.30 7.95
N ASN A 386 -8.57 7.82 7.81
CA ASN A 386 -9.81 8.55 8.12
C ASN A 386 -10.54 7.91 9.31
N GLY A 387 -9.79 7.21 10.17
CA GLY A 387 -10.32 6.43 11.28
C GLY A 387 -10.92 7.25 12.44
N PRO A 388 -11.36 6.55 13.50
CA PRO A 388 -11.94 7.17 14.67
C PRO A 388 -10.93 8.02 15.44
N VAL A 389 -11.39 9.11 16.04
CA VAL A 389 -10.61 9.98 16.92
C VAL A 389 -10.61 9.41 18.33
N ALA A 390 -9.45 9.46 19.00
CA ALA A 390 -9.35 9.05 20.39
C ALA A 390 -10.05 10.06 21.32
N THR A 391 -10.81 9.59 22.29
CA THR A 391 -11.54 10.45 23.25
C THR A 391 -10.64 11.43 24.01
N GLY A 392 -9.38 11.06 24.25
CA GLY A 392 -8.38 11.92 24.89
C GLY A 392 -8.07 13.19 24.09
N VAL A 393 -8.19 13.16 22.76
CA VAL A 393 -7.96 14.32 21.89
C VAL A 393 -9.06 15.37 22.10
N LEU A 394 -10.32 14.93 22.26
CA LEU A 394 -11.46 15.82 22.51
C LEU A 394 -11.47 16.45 23.92
N ALA A 395 -10.61 15.96 24.82
CA ALA A 395 -10.44 16.52 26.16
C ALA A 395 -9.55 17.77 26.20
N VAL A 396 -8.83 18.08 25.12
CA VAL A 396 -7.97 19.27 25.01
C VAL A 396 -8.83 20.55 25.02
N THR A 397 -8.34 21.58 25.70
CA THR A 397 -9.00 22.89 25.88
C THR A 397 -8.06 24.04 25.54
N GLY A 398 -8.57 25.25 25.35
CA GLY A 398 -7.76 26.42 24.96
C GLY A 398 -7.65 26.52 23.45
N ASN A 399 -6.58 27.10 22.92
CA ASN A 399 -6.41 27.32 21.48
C ASN A 399 -6.49 26.02 20.66
N ASP A 400 -5.95 24.93 21.22
CA ASP A 400 -5.85 23.63 20.55
C ASP A 400 -7.12 22.77 20.72
N ALA A 401 -8.18 23.33 21.31
CA ALA A 401 -9.44 22.61 21.48
C ALA A 401 -10.07 22.31 20.12
N ILE A 402 -10.57 21.09 19.94
CA ILE A 402 -11.20 20.69 18.68
C ILE A 402 -12.54 21.40 18.53
N VAL A 403 -12.72 22.10 17.41
CA VAL A 403 -13.98 22.73 17.00
C VAL A 403 -14.84 21.73 16.25
N ASP A 404 -14.24 21.04 15.27
CA ASP A 404 -14.92 20.07 14.43
C ASP A 404 -13.96 19.22 13.59
N ARG A 405 -14.51 18.39 12.69
CA ARG A 405 -13.80 17.74 11.58
C ARG A 405 -13.93 18.53 10.28
N VAL A 406 -12.89 18.45 9.45
CA VAL A 406 -12.85 18.98 8.06
C VAL A 406 -12.27 17.93 7.12
N VAL A 407 -12.58 18.01 5.83
CA VAL A 407 -11.85 17.23 4.81
C VAL A 407 -10.77 18.10 4.19
N LEU A 408 -9.52 17.65 4.27
CA LEU A 408 -8.40 18.22 3.55
C LEU A 408 -8.16 17.41 2.27
N GLU A 409 -8.18 18.08 1.12
CA GLU A 409 -8.00 17.49 -0.20
C GLU A 409 -6.70 17.95 -0.84
N LEU A 410 -6.01 17.02 -1.48
CA LEU A 410 -4.96 17.26 -2.48
C LEU A 410 -5.55 16.99 -3.86
N ARG A 411 -5.44 17.98 -4.74
CA ARG A 411 -5.95 17.96 -6.11
C ARG A 411 -4.79 18.05 -7.11
N ASP A 412 -4.96 17.43 -8.27
CA ASP A 412 -3.95 17.38 -9.32
C ASP A 412 -3.53 18.80 -9.75
N ALA A 413 -2.22 19.02 -9.95
CA ALA A 413 -1.67 20.34 -10.31
C ALA A 413 -2.05 20.82 -11.72
N THR A 414 -2.43 19.91 -12.62
CA THR A 414 -2.80 20.23 -13.99
C THR A 414 -4.31 20.30 -14.17
N ASP A 415 -5.04 19.37 -13.55
CA ASP A 415 -6.50 19.33 -13.55
C ASP A 415 -7.07 19.39 -12.13
N PRO A 416 -7.37 20.60 -11.61
CA PRO A 416 -7.75 20.77 -10.21
C PRO A 416 -9.15 20.22 -9.88
N ALA A 417 -9.91 19.71 -10.86
CA ALA A 417 -11.15 18.96 -10.62
C ALA A 417 -10.87 17.54 -10.08
N VAL A 418 -9.67 17.00 -10.30
CA VAL A 418 -9.30 15.65 -9.87
C VAL A 418 -8.73 15.67 -8.45
N VAL A 419 -9.47 15.09 -7.50
CA VAL A 419 -8.97 14.82 -6.15
C VAL A 419 -8.09 13.57 -6.18
N VAL A 420 -6.81 13.74 -5.85
CA VAL A 420 -5.81 12.65 -5.85
C VAL A 420 -5.52 12.13 -4.44
N GLY A 421 -5.90 12.89 -3.41
CA GLY A 421 -5.86 12.46 -2.02
C GLY A 421 -6.85 13.25 -1.17
N SER A 422 -7.50 12.62 -0.21
CA SER A 422 -8.40 13.30 0.73
C SER A 422 -8.32 12.66 2.12
N ARG A 423 -8.41 13.49 3.17
CA ARG A 423 -8.44 13.02 4.56
C ARG A 423 -9.40 13.83 5.43
N SER A 424 -10.18 13.14 6.24
CA SER A 424 -11.01 13.71 7.31
C SER A 424 -10.19 13.92 8.57
N VAL A 425 -9.92 15.17 8.91
CA VAL A 425 -8.95 15.61 9.93
C VAL A 425 -9.61 16.58 10.93
N LEU A 426 -8.85 17.06 11.91
CA LEU A 426 -9.38 17.85 13.02
C LEU A 426 -9.09 19.35 12.83
N LEU A 427 -10.06 20.18 13.18
CA LEU A 427 -9.95 21.65 13.20
C LEU A 427 -9.88 22.16 14.64
N GLN A 428 -8.89 22.99 14.95
CA GLN A 428 -8.67 23.62 16.26
C GLN A 428 -9.21 25.04 16.34
N ARG A 429 -9.42 25.57 17.55
CA ARG A 429 -10.02 26.90 17.76
C ARG A 429 -9.21 28.04 17.17
N ASP A 430 -7.89 27.93 17.12
CA ASP A 430 -7.03 28.93 16.49
C ASP A 430 -6.89 28.77 14.98
N GLY A 431 -7.62 27.82 14.40
CA GLY A 431 -7.73 27.60 12.96
C GLY A 431 -6.76 26.55 12.42
N ASP A 432 -5.87 25.98 13.23
CA ASP A 432 -4.97 24.92 12.79
C ASP A 432 -5.76 23.65 12.43
N ILE A 433 -5.40 23.06 11.28
CA ILE A 433 -5.87 21.74 10.87
C ILE A 433 -4.78 20.72 11.19
N VAL A 434 -5.12 19.76 12.03
CA VAL A 434 -4.21 18.75 12.57
C VAL A 434 -4.70 17.33 12.31
N ASP A 435 -3.79 16.37 12.32
CA ASP A 435 -4.10 14.95 12.19
C ASP A 435 -4.94 14.43 13.38
N LEU A 436 -5.34 13.16 13.33
CA LEU A 436 -6.24 12.55 14.32
C LEU A 436 -5.65 12.43 15.73
N ASP A 437 -4.36 12.72 15.89
CA ASP A 437 -3.69 12.84 17.19
C ASP A 437 -3.91 14.21 17.86
N GLY A 438 -4.48 15.18 17.14
CA GLY A 438 -4.76 16.52 17.63
C GLY A 438 -3.55 17.45 17.67
N VAL A 439 -2.42 17.09 17.08
CA VAL A 439 -1.16 17.85 17.19
C VAL A 439 -0.36 17.87 15.88
N SER A 440 -0.27 16.74 15.19
CA SER A 440 0.64 16.61 14.05
C SER A 440 0.09 17.30 12.79
N PRO A 441 0.97 17.78 11.90
CA PRO A 441 0.57 18.15 10.54
C PRO A 441 -0.10 16.97 9.82
N VAL A 442 -1.03 17.28 8.91
CA VAL A 442 -1.74 16.25 8.16
C VAL A 442 -0.79 15.56 7.20
N THR A 443 -0.73 14.23 7.28
CA THR A 443 0.15 13.41 6.43
C THR A 443 -0.63 12.72 5.30
N PHE A 444 -0.20 12.86 4.04
CA PHE A 444 -0.74 12.10 2.90
C PHE A 444 0.26 11.09 2.36
N THR A 445 -0.22 9.89 2.03
CA THR A 445 0.53 8.79 1.42
C THR A 445 0.59 8.97 -0.09
N LEU A 446 1.14 10.10 -0.53
CA LEU A 446 1.28 10.50 -1.93
C LEU A 446 2.74 10.91 -2.24
N PRO A 447 3.18 10.86 -3.50
CA PRO A 447 4.52 11.30 -3.89
C PRO A 447 4.77 12.78 -3.61
N PRO A 448 6.00 13.20 -3.24
CA PRO A 448 6.39 14.61 -3.27
C PRO A 448 6.11 15.21 -4.64
N GLY A 449 5.53 16.40 -4.66
CA GLY A 449 5.03 16.97 -5.90
C GLY A 449 4.22 18.22 -5.68
N ASP A 450 3.65 18.68 -6.77
CA ASP A 450 2.88 19.91 -6.87
C ASP A 450 1.39 19.58 -6.79
N TYR A 451 0.67 20.25 -5.89
CA TYR A 451 -0.75 20.01 -5.64
C TYR A 451 -1.53 21.30 -5.41
N HIS A 452 -2.82 21.29 -5.74
CA HIS A 452 -3.76 22.23 -5.13
C HIS A 452 -4.23 21.67 -3.79
N VAL A 453 -4.42 22.55 -2.80
CA VAL A 453 -4.88 22.16 -1.46
C VAL A 453 -6.25 22.78 -1.23
N ALA A 454 -7.24 21.95 -0.92
CA ALA A 454 -8.60 22.37 -0.64
C ALA A 454 -9.07 21.89 0.74
N VAL A 455 -9.95 22.66 1.36
CA VAL A 455 -10.63 22.31 2.61
C VAL A 455 -12.13 22.32 2.37
N ARG A 456 -12.81 21.25 2.78
CA ARG A 456 -14.27 21.14 2.82
C ARG A 456 -14.75 20.94 4.25
N HIS A 457 -15.96 21.41 4.53
CA HIS A 457 -16.59 21.27 5.83
C HIS A 457 -18.07 20.86 5.67
N ARG A 458 -18.65 20.25 6.70
CA ARG A 458 -19.97 19.58 6.60
C ARG A 458 -21.12 20.53 6.26
N ASN A 459 -21.02 21.82 6.61
CA ASN A 459 -22.07 22.80 6.35
C ASN A 459 -21.56 24.19 5.91
N HIS A 460 -20.32 24.24 5.40
CA HIS A 460 -19.73 25.44 4.84
C HIS A 460 -19.26 25.19 3.40
N LEU A 461 -19.24 26.24 2.59
CA LEU A 461 -18.66 26.18 1.25
C LEU A 461 -17.13 26.03 1.34
N GLY A 462 -16.59 24.99 0.73
CA GLY A 462 -15.17 24.72 0.68
C GLY A 462 -14.36 25.74 -0.11
N CYS A 463 -13.05 25.71 0.12
CA CYS A 463 -12.10 26.66 -0.45
C CYS A 463 -10.81 25.94 -0.87
N MET A 464 -10.21 26.38 -1.98
CA MET A 464 -8.96 25.83 -2.50
C MET A 464 -7.97 26.92 -2.88
N THR A 465 -6.67 26.64 -2.75
CA THR A 465 -5.62 27.50 -3.28
C THR A 465 -5.67 27.60 -4.80
N VAL A 466 -5.57 28.81 -5.37
CA VAL A 466 -5.37 28.95 -6.84
C VAL A 466 -3.94 28.62 -7.25
N GLY A 467 -2.98 28.91 -6.37
CA GLY A 467 -1.58 28.56 -6.57
C GLY A 467 -1.33 27.11 -6.19
N ILE A 468 -0.53 26.44 -7.00
CA ILE A 468 0.05 25.13 -6.69
C ILE A 468 0.97 25.25 -5.46
N ARG A 469 0.97 24.22 -4.62
CA ARG A 469 1.85 24.04 -3.47
C ARG A 469 2.74 22.83 -3.71
N THR A 470 4.05 23.03 -3.63
CA THR A 470 5.01 21.94 -3.63
C THR A 470 5.02 21.31 -2.24
N LEU A 471 4.62 20.04 -2.16
CA LEU A 471 4.51 19.26 -0.94
C LEU A 471 5.62 18.21 -0.88
N SER A 472 6.07 17.93 0.33
CA SER A 472 7.09 16.93 0.62
C SER A 472 6.88 16.38 2.03
N ALA A 473 7.81 15.56 2.50
CA ALA A 473 7.85 15.11 3.90
C ALA A 473 8.07 16.26 4.92
N THR A 474 8.46 17.45 4.46
CA THR A 474 8.54 18.65 5.32
C THR A 474 7.19 19.36 5.31
N PRO A 475 6.63 19.75 6.48
CA PRO A 475 5.36 20.47 6.54
C PRO A 475 5.36 21.74 5.69
N THR A 476 4.44 21.80 4.73
CA THR A 476 4.18 23.01 3.95
C THR A 476 2.98 23.74 4.55
N LEU A 477 3.16 25.02 4.91
CA LEU A 477 2.10 25.87 5.42
C LEU A 477 1.12 26.25 4.30
N VAL A 478 -0.17 26.03 4.55
CA VAL A 478 -1.28 26.50 3.70
C VAL A 478 -2.30 27.22 4.56
N ASP A 479 -2.20 28.53 4.63
CA ASP A 479 -3.07 29.34 5.48
C ASP A 479 -4.21 29.95 4.66
N LEU A 480 -5.42 29.38 4.79
CA LEU A 480 -6.62 29.92 4.14
C LEU A 480 -7.28 31.06 4.94
N THR A 481 -6.79 31.37 6.15
CA THR A 481 -7.24 32.48 6.98
C THR A 481 -6.57 33.81 6.61
N ASP A 482 -5.41 33.73 5.94
CA ASP A 482 -4.65 34.88 5.44
C ASP A 482 -5.27 35.41 4.13
N PRO A 483 -5.71 36.68 4.07
CA PRO A 483 -6.17 37.32 2.83
C PRO A 483 -5.11 37.35 1.72
N GLY A 484 -3.82 37.20 2.05
CA GLY A 484 -2.73 37.06 1.09
C GLY A 484 -2.72 35.72 0.35
N THR A 485 -3.38 34.67 0.86
CA THR A 485 -3.48 33.38 0.18
C THR A 485 -4.54 33.44 -0.91
N LEU A 486 -4.08 33.46 -2.17
CA LEU A 486 -4.94 33.46 -3.34
C LEU A 486 -5.71 32.13 -3.47
N THR A 487 -7.02 32.24 -3.71
CA THR A 487 -7.95 31.11 -3.81
C THR A 487 -8.55 30.96 -5.19
N TYR A 488 -8.99 29.76 -5.51
CA TYR A 488 -9.75 29.49 -6.73
C TYR A 488 -11.07 30.26 -6.70
N GLY A 489 -11.41 30.91 -7.82
CA GLY A 489 -12.57 31.80 -7.93
C GLY A 489 -12.33 33.20 -7.32
N THR A 490 -13.40 33.99 -7.14
CA THR A 490 -13.33 35.41 -6.72
C THR A 490 -13.96 35.70 -5.35
N GLU A 491 -14.70 34.77 -4.78
CA GLU A 491 -15.44 34.92 -3.50
C GLU A 491 -15.43 33.62 -2.68
N ALA A 492 -14.31 32.90 -2.69
CA ALA A 492 -14.19 31.58 -2.04
C ALA A 492 -14.30 31.63 -0.52
N ARG A 493 -14.18 32.81 0.08
CA ARG A 493 -14.17 33.06 1.53
C ARG A 493 -14.90 34.34 1.86
N ILE A 494 -15.33 34.46 3.12
CA ILE A 494 -15.87 35.67 3.71
C ILE A 494 -14.83 36.33 4.62
N SER A 495 -14.72 37.66 4.55
CA SER A 495 -13.85 38.43 5.43
C SER A 495 -14.58 38.83 6.71
N SER A 496 -14.01 38.51 7.87
CA SER A 496 -14.43 39.11 9.14
C SER A 496 -13.60 40.37 9.42
N GLY A 497 -14.28 41.49 9.66
CA GLY A 497 -13.66 42.66 10.31
C GLY A 497 -13.59 42.46 11.83
N GLY A 498 -12.85 43.32 12.54
CA GLY A 498 -12.76 43.30 14.00
C GLY A 498 -11.36 43.58 14.54
N ILE A 499 -11.11 43.18 15.79
CA ILE A 499 -9.79 43.27 16.42
C ILE A 499 -8.84 42.25 15.77
N HIS A 500 -9.35 41.08 15.44
CA HIS A 500 -8.64 40.00 14.75
C HIS A 500 -9.30 39.73 13.39
N PRO A 501 -8.96 40.49 12.33
CA PRO A 501 -9.50 40.25 11.00
C PRO A 501 -8.96 38.94 10.41
N ALA A 502 -9.83 38.19 9.74
CA ALA A 502 -9.47 36.92 9.12
C ALA A 502 -10.41 36.57 7.96
N GLU A 503 -9.97 35.67 7.09
CA GLU A 503 -10.79 35.03 6.07
C GLU A 503 -11.36 33.71 6.59
N MET A 504 -12.62 33.41 6.25
CA MET A 504 -13.35 32.24 6.75
C MET A 504 -14.11 31.54 5.63
N LEU A 505 -14.44 30.27 5.80
CA LEU A 505 -15.40 29.59 4.93
C LEU A 505 -16.80 30.16 5.15
N TRP A 506 -17.58 30.26 4.07
CA TRP A 506 -18.97 30.72 4.13
C TRP A 506 -19.86 29.65 4.78
N ALA A 507 -20.60 30.02 5.82
CA ALA A 507 -21.54 29.11 6.45
C ALA A 507 -22.85 28.99 5.64
N GLY A 508 -23.54 27.86 5.77
CA GLY A 508 -24.95 27.74 5.38
C GLY A 508 -25.29 26.69 4.33
N ASP A 509 -24.34 25.87 3.87
CA ASP A 509 -24.64 24.72 3.00
C ASP A 509 -25.10 23.53 3.86
N VAL A 510 -26.34 23.60 4.36
CA VAL A 510 -26.84 22.58 5.30
C VAL A 510 -27.24 21.28 4.60
N THR A 511 -27.07 21.20 3.28
CA THR A 511 -27.37 20.00 2.48
C THR A 511 -26.15 19.36 1.83
N PHE A 512 -24.96 19.95 2.00
CA PHE A 512 -23.68 19.50 1.44
C PHE A 512 -23.73 19.39 -0.09
N ASN A 513 -24.47 20.29 -0.72
CA ASN A 513 -24.72 20.27 -2.16
C ASN A 513 -23.88 21.29 -2.94
N SER A 514 -22.98 22.01 -2.25
CA SER A 514 -22.10 23.05 -2.80
C SER A 514 -22.81 24.37 -3.18
N ASP A 515 -24.06 24.57 -2.79
CA ASP A 515 -24.85 25.78 -3.06
C ASP A 515 -25.61 26.27 -1.82
N VAL A 516 -25.36 27.52 -1.41
CA VAL A 516 -26.14 28.20 -0.37
C VAL A 516 -27.29 28.98 -1.01
N THR A 517 -28.52 28.62 -0.66
CA THR A 517 -29.75 29.22 -1.17
C THR A 517 -30.82 29.38 -0.09
N TYR A 518 -31.55 30.49 -0.12
CA TYR A 518 -32.56 30.79 0.91
C TYR A 518 -34.02 30.53 0.48
N THR A 519 -34.29 30.54 -0.83
CA THR A 519 -35.62 30.25 -1.40
C THR A 519 -35.48 29.35 -2.63
N GLY A 520 -36.60 28.75 -3.05
CA GLY A 520 -36.63 27.80 -4.17
C GLY A 520 -36.67 26.35 -3.68
N ALA A 521 -36.67 25.42 -4.64
CA ALA A 521 -36.53 24.01 -4.34
C ALA A 521 -35.09 23.74 -3.84
N SER A 522 -34.94 22.86 -2.85
CA SER A 522 -33.65 22.51 -2.24
C SER A 522 -32.94 23.67 -1.52
N ASN A 523 -33.69 24.64 -0.98
CA ASN A 523 -33.09 25.69 -0.16
C ASN A 523 -32.58 25.16 1.20
N ASP A 524 -31.58 25.83 1.75
CA ASP A 524 -30.92 25.47 3.01
C ASP A 524 -31.73 25.86 4.26
N ARG A 525 -32.71 26.76 4.10
CA ARG A 525 -33.56 27.20 5.21
C ARG A 525 -34.55 26.12 5.66
N ASP A 526 -35.13 25.39 4.72
CA ASP A 526 -36.20 24.43 5.02
C ASP A 526 -35.72 23.21 5.83
N PRO A 527 -34.54 22.61 5.56
CA PRO A 527 -33.95 21.57 6.41
C PRO A 527 -33.86 21.97 7.89
N ILE A 528 -33.50 23.22 8.20
CA ILE A 528 -33.45 23.74 9.58
C ILE A 528 -34.83 23.64 10.26
N LEU A 529 -35.91 23.99 9.54
CA LEU A 529 -37.27 23.86 10.08
C LEU A 529 -37.64 22.40 10.31
N VAL A 530 -37.25 21.52 9.39
CA VAL A 530 -37.51 20.08 9.48
C VAL A 530 -36.77 19.46 10.67
N ALA A 531 -35.50 19.84 10.90
CA ALA A 531 -34.69 19.33 12.00
C ALA A 531 -35.31 19.61 13.38
N ILE A 532 -35.94 20.79 13.57
CA ILE A 532 -36.65 21.13 14.82
C ILE A 532 -38.10 20.57 14.89
N GLY A 533 -38.49 19.72 13.95
CA GLY A 533 -39.80 19.04 13.93
C GLY A 533 -40.87 19.66 13.02
N GLY A 534 -40.54 20.66 12.22
CA GLY A 534 -41.35 21.15 11.09
C GLY A 534 -42.57 22.03 11.43
N ALA A 535 -43.12 21.92 12.63
CA ALA A 535 -44.41 22.54 12.99
C ALA A 535 -44.30 23.76 13.91
N VAL A 536 -43.32 23.78 14.82
CA VAL A 536 -43.17 24.82 15.84
C VAL A 536 -41.85 25.57 15.58
N PRO A 537 -41.87 26.75 14.92
CA PRO A 537 -40.65 27.47 14.52
C PRO A 537 -39.74 27.91 15.67
N THR A 538 -40.23 27.87 16.91
CA THR A 538 -39.47 28.20 18.13
C THR A 538 -38.97 26.96 18.88
N ALA A 539 -39.19 25.76 18.34
CA ALA A 539 -38.56 24.55 18.87
C ALA A 539 -37.06 24.58 18.57
N THR A 540 -36.30 23.86 19.38
CA THR A 540 -34.85 23.73 19.23
C THR A 540 -34.47 22.26 19.39
N VAL A 541 -33.41 21.82 18.72
CA VAL A 541 -32.83 20.48 18.91
C VAL A 541 -31.34 20.62 19.17
N ALA A 542 -30.84 19.91 20.18
CA ALA A 542 -29.43 19.94 20.55
C ALA A 542 -28.71 18.68 20.04
N GLY A 543 -27.50 18.84 19.50
CA GLY A 543 -26.68 17.74 19.01
C GLY A 543 -25.71 18.13 17.91
N TYR A 544 -25.16 17.14 17.23
CA TYR A 544 -24.30 17.32 16.07
C TYR A 544 -25.13 17.27 14.79
N PHE A 545 -25.53 18.44 14.30
CA PHE A 545 -26.39 18.59 13.13
C PHE A 545 -25.68 19.37 12.02
N GLN A 546 -26.11 19.10 10.79
CA GLN A 546 -25.65 19.84 9.63
C GLN A 546 -26.33 21.21 9.56
N GLU A 547 -27.56 21.27 10.08
CA GLU A 547 -28.42 22.45 10.18
C GLU A 547 -28.01 23.45 11.26
N ASP A 548 -27.03 23.10 12.10
CA ASP A 548 -26.41 23.99 13.11
C ASP A 548 -25.33 24.85 12.43
N VAL A 549 -25.76 25.97 11.86
CA VAL A 549 -24.97 26.85 11.00
C VAL A 549 -24.00 27.70 11.82
N ASP A 550 -24.38 28.12 13.02
CA ASP A 550 -23.49 28.89 13.90
C ASP A 550 -22.62 28.01 14.82
N MET A 551 -22.82 26.69 14.80
CA MET A 551 -22.07 25.66 15.50
C MET A 551 -22.15 25.76 17.04
N ASP A 552 -23.25 26.29 17.56
CA ASP A 552 -23.50 26.40 19.01
C ASP A 552 -24.06 25.12 19.65
N GLY A 553 -24.30 24.07 18.86
CA GLY A 553 -24.85 22.78 19.29
C GLY A 553 -26.38 22.77 19.44
N LEU A 554 -27.09 23.83 19.03
CA LEU A 554 -28.54 24.00 19.10
C LEU A 554 -29.10 24.54 17.79
N VAL A 555 -29.76 23.67 17.01
CA VAL A 555 -30.49 24.08 15.81
C VAL A 555 -31.73 24.89 16.19
N LYS A 556 -31.86 26.10 15.65
CA LYS A 556 -32.96 27.06 15.86
C LYS A 556 -33.41 27.66 14.53
N TYR A 557 -34.71 27.63 14.27
CA TYR A 557 -35.29 28.27 13.08
C TYR A 557 -35.72 29.74 13.29
N ALA A 558 -36.07 30.13 14.51
CA ALA A 558 -36.49 31.48 14.85
C ALA A 558 -35.99 31.89 16.24
N GLY A 559 -35.90 33.20 16.48
CA GLY A 559 -35.35 33.78 17.71
C GLY A 559 -33.97 34.38 17.48
N THR A 560 -33.33 34.83 18.55
CA THR A 560 -31.94 35.32 18.51
C THR A 560 -30.99 34.16 18.26
N ALA A 561 -29.95 34.36 17.43
CA ALA A 561 -28.99 33.31 17.03
C ALA A 561 -29.71 32.07 16.48
N ASN A 562 -30.44 32.29 15.37
CA ASN A 562 -31.06 31.23 14.60
C ASN A 562 -30.21 30.91 13.36
N ASP A 563 -30.28 29.68 12.89
CA ASP A 563 -29.40 29.17 11.83
C ASP A 563 -29.76 29.63 10.43
N ARG A 564 -30.99 30.11 10.23
CA ARG A 564 -31.43 30.58 8.90
C ARG A 564 -30.97 31.99 8.57
N ASP A 565 -30.75 32.84 9.57
CA ASP A 565 -30.38 34.23 9.35
C ASP A 565 -28.98 34.33 8.71
N PRO A 566 -27.94 33.56 9.14
CA PRO A 566 -26.66 33.50 8.45
C PRO A 566 -26.78 33.12 6.96
N ILE A 567 -27.61 32.13 6.62
CA ILE A 567 -27.86 31.74 5.21
C ILE A 567 -28.36 32.95 4.40
N LEU A 568 -29.36 33.68 4.91
CA LEU A 568 -29.90 34.85 4.23
C LEU A 568 -28.85 35.96 4.06
N VAL A 569 -28.05 36.20 5.10
CA VAL A 569 -26.98 37.21 5.07
C VAL A 569 -25.94 36.85 4.02
N ASN A 570 -25.51 35.59 3.96
CA ASN A 570 -24.44 35.12 3.08
C ASN A 570 -24.77 35.17 1.59
N ILE A 571 -26.06 35.06 1.24
CA ILE A 571 -26.52 35.26 -0.14
C ILE A 571 -26.81 36.74 -0.48
N GLY A 572 -26.59 37.68 0.46
CA GLY A 572 -26.74 39.12 0.21
C GLY A 572 -27.86 39.83 0.98
N GLY A 573 -28.49 39.18 1.96
CA GLY A 573 -29.31 39.74 3.05
C GLY A 573 -30.65 40.39 2.67
N THR A 574 -30.79 40.91 1.46
CA THR A 574 -31.93 41.71 0.98
C THR A 574 -32.61 41.09 -0.23
N ILE A 575 -31.92 40.19 -0.92
CA ILE A 575 -32.39 39.49 -2.12
C ILE A 575 -32.45 38.00 -1.77
N PRO A 576 -33.60 37.47 -1.31
CA PRO A 576 -33.71 36.07 -0.85
C PRO A 576 -33.66 35.04 -2.00
N THR A 577 -33.54 35.51 -3.25
CA THR A 577 -33.43 34.69 -4.47
C THR A 577 -32.00 34.61 -5.01
N ALA A 578 -31.04 35.27 -4.35
CA ALA A 578 -29.63 35.11 -4.68
C ALA A 578 -29.13 33.74 -4.17
N SER A 579 -28.04 33.27 -4.76
CA SER A 579 -27.34 32.05 -4.36
C SER A 579 -25.85 32.33 -4.25
N ARG A 580 -25.16 31.51 -3.46
CA ARG A 580 -23.71 31.47 -3.40
C ARG A 580 -23.25 30.04 -3.62
N SER A 581 -22.36 29.83 -4.57
CA SER A 581 -21.84 28.51 -4.90
C SER A 581 -20.41 28.34 -4.39
N GLU A 582 -20.07 27.11 -4.05
CA GLU A 582 -18.73 26.69 -3.68
C GLU A 582 -17.73 27.01 -4.80
N GLN A 583 -16.53 27.46 -4.43
CA GLN A 583 -15.49 27.82 -5.40
C GLN A 583 -14.42 26.74 -5.47
N LEU A 584 -14.86 25.57 -5.94
CA LEU A 584 -14.03 24.43 -6.30
C LEU A 584 -14.36 24.00 -7.75
N PRO A 585 -13.40 23.42 -8.50
CA PRO A 585 -13.60 22.99 -9.89
C PRO A 585 -14.49 21.75 -10.05
#